data_AF-A0A0H3J8W4-F1
#
_entry.id   AF-A0A0H3J8W4-F1
#
_cell.length_a   1.000
_cell.length_b   1.000
_cell.length_c   1.000
_cell.angle_alpha   90.00
_cell.angle_beta   90.00
_cell.angle_gamma   90.00
#
_symmetry.space_group_name_H-M   'P 1'
#
loop_
_entity.id
_entity.type
_entity.pdbx_description
1 polymer ?
#
loop_
_entity_poly.entity_id
_entity_poly.type
_entity_poly.pdbx_seq_one_letter_code
_entity_poly.pdbx_strand_id
1 'polypeptide(L)'
;MNINNEVKNTTSMDIEYKIEKLIYEGKWVKNDIGMGRIQCVKLVKDSKELLVIIVSNTLNTPVSCRVEKIIIVNGEIIVFYDGEYMQRVEKEEKDIYKGILNEREWNIIFKDDPVKKLYENNMISNEKGFYIEMHETLEKYMENGYDTEASKFICKKYNI
;
A
#
# COMPACT_ATOMS: atom_id res chain seq x y z
N MET A 1 16.78 19.36 -32.89
CA MET A 1 16.38 18.97 -31.52
C MET A 1 14.92 18.58 -31.56
N ASN A 2 14.62 17.28 -31.56
CA ASN A 2 13.27 16.77 -31.30
C ASN A 2 13.44 15.73 -30.20
N ILE A 3 13.15 16.13 -28.97
CA ILE A 3 13.04 15.20 -27.85
C ILE A 3 11.60 14.69 -27.93
N ASN A 4 11.41 13.57 -28.63
CA ASN A 4 10.16 12.81 -28.51
C ASN A 4 10.09 12.31 -27.07
N ASN A 5 9.25 12.95 -26.26
CA ASN A 5 8.79 12.39 -25.01
C ASN A 5 7.92 11.18 -25.35
N GLU A 6 8.54 10.00 -25.41
CA GLU A 6 7.83 8.74 -25.34
C GLU A 6 7.14 8.67 -23.97
N VAL A 7 5.86 9.00 -23.94
CA VAL A 7 4.97 8.56 -22.87
C VAL A 7 4.94 7.04 -23.01
N LYS A 8 5.71 6.33 -22.18
CA LYS A 8 5.59 4.88 -22.06
C LYS A 8 4.17 4.58 -21.59
N ASN A 9 3.32 4.15 -22.53
CA ASN A 9 2.06 3.49 -22.21
C ASN A 9 2.42 2.28 -21.32
N THR A 10 2.24 2.43 -20.02
CA THR A 10 2.42 1.34 -19.07
C THR A 10 1.24 0.41 -19.30
N THR A 11 1.49 -0.80 -19.79
CA THR A 11 0.40 -1.73 -20.12
C THR A 11 -0.22 -2.30 -18.84
N SER A 12 -1.47 -2.78 -18.92
CA SER A 12 -2.14 -3.41 -17.79
C SER A 12 -1.33 -4.59 -17.20
N MET A 13 -0.56 -5.30 -18.03
CA MET A 13 0.36 -6.36 -17.60
C MET A 13 1.55 -5.82 -16.79
N ASP A 14 2.08 -4.64 -17.14
CA ASP A 14 3.18 -4.03 -16.39
C ASP A 14 2.71 -3.58 -15.00
N ILE A 15 1.48 -3.09 -14.89
CA ILE A 15 0.87 -2.66 -13.63
C ILE A 15 0.58 -3.87 -12.74
N GLU A 16 0.04 -4.93 -13.32
CA GLU A 16 -0.19 -6.21 -12.65
C GLU A 16 1.10 -6.76 -12.07
N TYR A 17 2.16 -6.83 -12.88
CA TYR A 17 3.47 -7.28 -12.44
C TYR A 17 4.02 -6.41 -11.30
N LYS A 18 3.84 -5.09 -11.34
CA LYS A 18 4.24 -4.19 -10.26
C LYS A 18 3.52 -4.50 -8.95
N ILE A 19 2.19 -4.68 -8.97
CA ILE A 19 1.42 -4.99 -7.75
C ILE A 19 1.80 -6.36 -7.19
N GLU A 20 1.93 -7.37 -8.06
CA GLU A 20 2.38 -8.70 -7.62
C GLU A 20 3.79 -8.68 -7.05
N LYS A 21 4.71 -7.94 -7.67
CA LYS A 21 6.07 -7.72 -7.16
C LYS A 21 6.02 -7.05 -5.78
N LEU A 22 5.20 -6.02 -5.59
CA LEU A 22 5.05 -5.34 -4.30
C LEU A 22 4.57 -6.28 -3.19
N ILE A 23 3.58 -7.12 -3.50
CA ILE A 23 3.06 -8.13 -2.55
C ILE A 23 4.11 -9.21 -2.27
N TYR A 24 4.80 -9.69 -3.31
CA TYR A 24 5.79 -10.77 -3.22
C TYR A 24 7.06 -10.34 -2.47
N GLU A 25 7.62 -9.18 -2.80
CA GLU A 25 8.80 -8.65 -2.11
C GLU A 25 8.51 -8.36 -0.63
N GLY A 26 7.24 -8.08 -0.31
CA GLY A 26 6.79 -7.89 1.07
C GLY A 26 7.52 -6.75 1.78
N LYS A 27 7.99 -5.74 1.05
CA LYS A 27 8.64 -4.57 1.64
C LYS A 27 7.62 -3.53 2.06
N TRP A 28 7.98 -2.76 3.07
CA TRP A 28 7.20 -1.60 3.50
C TRP A 28 7.41 -0.44 2.54
N VAL A 29 6.37 0.34 2.29
CA VAL A 29 6.41 1.54 1.45
C VAL A 29 6.12 2.75 2.32
N LYS A 30 7.02 3.74 2.25
CA LYS A 30 6.80 5.04 2.89
C LYS A 30 5.69 5.79 2.17
N ASN A 31 4.75 6.31 2.94
CA ASN A 31 3.75 7.26 2.49
C ASN A 31 3.82 8.52 3.37
N ASP A 32 3.91 9.70 2.75
CA ASP A 32 3.91 10.99 3.43
C ASP A 32 2.48 11.54 3.46
N ILE A 33 1.89 11.67 4.65
CA ILE A 33 0.46 12.04 4.84
C ILE A 33 0.27 13.54 5.15
N GLY A 34 1.19 14.38 4.67
CA GLY A 34 1.18 15.82 4.93
C GLY A 34 1.58 16.20 6.36
N MET A 35 1.81 17.49 6.60
CA MET A 35 2.20 18.04 7.92
C MET A 35 3.40 17.33 8.59
N GLY A 36 4.32 16.79 7.80
CA GLY A 36 5.50 16.05 8.29
C GLY A 36 5.18 14.69 8.93
N ARG A 37 3.95 14.19 8.81
CA ARG A 37 3.55 12.87 9.32
C ARG A 37 3.90 11.80 8.29
N ILE A 38 4.44 10.69 8.78
CA ILE A 38 4.94 9.59 7.96
C ILE A 38 4.25 8.31 8.40
N GLN A 39 3.76 7.57 7.42
CA GLN A 39 3.31 6.20 7.61
C GLN A 39 4.13 5.23 6.75
N CYS A 40 4.29 4.01 7.24
CA CYS A 40 4.83 2.90 6.46
C CYS A 40 3.71 1.90 6.26
N VAL A 41 3.58 1.46 5.02
CA VAL A 41 2.46 0.63 4.58
C VAL A 41 2.98 -0.62 3.93
N LYS A 42 2.39 -1.76 4.25
CA LYS A 42 2.65 -3.02 3.57
C LYS A 42 1.37 -3.48 2.89
N LEU A 43 1.40 -3.61 1.56
CA LEU A 43 0.31 -4.22 0.79
C LEU A 43 0.48 -5.73 0.86
N VAL A 44 -0.57 -6.42 1.29
CA VAL A 44 -0.51 -7.85 1.56
C VAL A 44 -1.75 -8.53 1.00
N LYS A 45 -1.61 -9.82 0.69
CA LYS A 45 -2.73 -10.63 0.23
C LYS A 45 -2.95 -11.73 1.24
N ASP A 46 -4.10 -11.69 1.91
CA ASP A 46 -4.60 -12.85 2.64
C ASP A 46 -5.33 -13.79 1.66
N SER A 47 -5.63 -15.02 2.10
CA SER A 47 -6.30 -16.06 1.33
C SER A 47 -7.57 -15.63 0.58
N LYS A 48 -8.23 -14.54 1.01
CA LYS A 48 -9.50 -14.05 0.43
C LYS A 48 -9.48 -12.61 -0.05
N GLU A 49 -8.57 -11.76 0.43
CA GLU A 49 -8.65 -10.33 0.20
C GLU A 49 -7.28 -9.63 0.21
N LEU A 50 -7.24 -8.44 -0.38
CA LEU A 50 -6.13 -7.52 -0.25
C LEU A 50 -6.30 -6.67 0.99
N LEU A 51 -5.23 -6.58 1.78
CA LEU A 51 -5.16 -5.75 2.97
C LEU A 51 -3.98 -4.80 2.88
N VAL A 52 -4.06 -3.70 3.59
CA VAL A 52 -2.90 -2.85 3.91
C VAL A 52 -2.66 -2.89 5.41
N ILE A 53 -1.42 -3.14 5.80
CA ILE A 53 -0.97 -2.97 7.18
C ILE A 53 -0.27 -1.62 7.27
N ILE A 54 -0.74 -0.77 8.18
CA ILE A 54 -0.27 0.61 8.34
C ILE A 54 0.35 0.76 9.72
N VAL A 55 1.58 1.28 9.75
CA VAL A 55 2.21 1.84 10.95
C VAL A 55 2.47 3.31 10.73
N SER A 56 2.27 4.12 11.76
CA SER A 56 2.47 5.56 11.71
C SER A 56 3.04 6.05 13.03
N ASN A 57 3.75 7.17 12.99
CA ASN A 57 4.18 7.88 14.20
C ASN A 57 3.00 8.50 14.98
N THR A 58 1.80 8.56 14.39
CA THR A 58 0.58 9.06 15.04
C THR A 58 -0.38 7.96 15.49
N LEU A 59 -0.11 6.70 15.17
CA LEU A 59 -0.93 5.57 15.59
C LEU A 59 -0.31 4.91 16.82
N ASN A 60 -1.14 4.62 17.82
CA ASN A 60 -0.70 3.95 19.05
C ASN A 60 -0.45 2.45 18.83
N THR A 61 -1.09 1.86 17.83
CA THR A 61 -0.93 0.46 17.44
C THR A 61 -0.98 0.35 15.91
N PRO A 62 -0.33 -0.65 15.29
CA PRO A 62 -0.51 -0.93 13.87
C PRO A 62 -1.98 -1.22 13.56
N VAL A 63 -2.42 -0.88 12.35
CA VAL A 63 -3.77 -1.18 11.88
C VAL A 63 -3.71 -1.97 10.59
N SER A 64 -4.70 -2.84 10.39
CA SER A 64 -4.97 -3.55 9.15
C SER A 64 -6.27 -3.03 8.56
N CYS A 65 -6.27 -2.68 7.29
CA CYS A 65 -7.44 -2.16 6.59
C CYS A 65 -7.66 -2.94 5.30
N ARG A 66 -8.92 -3.19 4.96
CA ARG A 66 -9.28 -3.81 3.68
C ARG A 66 -9.01 -2.84 2.53
N VAL A 67 -8.49 -3.35 1.43
CA VAL A 67 -8.40 -2.59 0.17
C VAL A 67 -9.75 -2.62 -0.53
N GLU A 68 -10.30 -1.44 -0.81
CA GLU A 68 -11.60 -1.25 -1.46
C GLU A 68 -11.47 -0.86 -2.93
N LYS A 69 -10.36 -0.22 -3.31
CA LYS A 69 -10.12 0.15 -4.71
C LYS A 69 -8.64 0.26 -5.00
N ILE A 70 -8.25 -0.06 -6.23
CA ILE A 70 -6.96 0.33 -6.78
C ILE A 70 -7.22 1.11 -8.06
N ILE A 71 -6.67 2.32 -8.14
CA ILE A 71 -6.69 3.10 -9.37
C ILE A 71 -5.28 3.43 -9.83
N ILE A 72 -5.16 3.68 -11.13
CA ILE A 72 -3.90 4.03 -11.78
C ILE A 72 -4.00 5.46 -12.30
N VAL A 73 -3.14 6.34 -11.79
CA VAL A 73 -3.09 7.75 -12.19
C VAL A 73 -1.69 8.05 -12.70
N ASN A 74 -1.57 8.43 -13.97
CA ASN A 74 -0.28 8.73 -14.61
C ASN A 74 0.77 7.60 -14.43
N GLY A 75 0.33 6.34 -14.41
CA GLY A 75 1.19 5.17 -14.21
C GLY A 75 1.60 4.90 -12.75
N GLU A 76 1.16 5.73 -11.80
CA GLU A 76 1.30 5.51 -10.36
C GLU A 76 0.10 4.72 -9.80
N ILE A 77 0.37 3.86 -8.82
CA ILE A 77 -0.65 3.00 -8.19
C ILE A 77 -1.14 3.72 -6.92
N ILE A 78 -2.46 3.91 -6.82
CA ILE A 78 -3.11 4.44 -5.63
C ILE A 78 -4.07 3.38 -5.09
N VAL A 79 -3.83 2.97 -3.85
CA VAL A 79 -4.60 1.95 -3.14
C VAL A 79 -5.53 2.66 -2.15
N PHE A 80 -6.83 2.51 -2.35
CA PHE A 80 -7.84 3.01 -1.44
C PHE A 80 -8.21 1.93 -0.43
N TYR A 81 -8.15 2.28 0.85
CA TYR A 81 -8.52 1.38 1.94
C TYR A 81 -9.74 1.88 2.69
N ASP A 82 -10.45 0.94 3.32
CA ASP A 82 -11.55 1.24 4.23
C ASP A 82 -10.99 1.89 5.51
N GLY A 83 -11.25 3.19 5.66
CA GLY A 83 -10.86 3.96 6.84
C GLY A 83 -11.91 3.96 7.95
N GLU A 84 -13.14 3.51 7.69
CA GLU A 84 -14.22 3.49 8.68
C GLU A 84 -14.08 2.28 9.61
N TYR A 85 -13.71 1.11 9.06
CA TYR A 85 -13.61 -0.15 9.80
C TYR A 85 -12.17 -0.65 9.95
N MET A 86 -11.26 0.24 10.38
CA MET A 86 -9.87 -0.13 10.65
C MET A 86 -9.77 -1.19 11.77
N GLN A 87 -9.06 -2.28 11.53
CA GLN A 87 -8.81 -3.30 12.54
C GLN A 87 -7.48 -3.02 13.22
N ARG A 88 -7.46 -3.02 14.56
CA ARG A 88 -6.22 -2.95 15.32
C ARG A 88 -5.49 -4.28 15.18
N VAL A 89 -4.19 -4.23 14.90
CA VAL A 89 -3.32 -5.40 14.97
C VAL A 89 -2.82 -5.50 16.41
N GLU A 90 -3.13 -6.59 17.09
CA GLU A 90 -2.73 -6.83 18.48
C GLU A 90 -1.56 -7.81 18.57
N LYS A 91 -0.74 -7.71 19.62
CA LYS A 91 0.50 -8.51 19.76
C LYS A 91 0.22 -10.02 19.85
N GLU A 92 -0.94 -10.36 20.37
CA GLU A 92 -1.43 -11.71 20.58
C GLU A 92 -1.85 -12.38 19.26
N GLU A 93 -2.04 -11.59 18.19
CA GLU A 93 -2.51 -12.06 16.87
C GLU A 93 -1.37 -12.55 15.96
N LYS A 94 -0.16 -12.80 16.49
CA LYS A 94 1.03 -13.20 15.71
C LYS A 94 0.74 -14.34 14.74
N ASP A 95 -0.06 -15.32 15.16
CA ASP A 95 -0.41 -16.48 14.34
C ASP A 95 -1.28 -16.16 13.12
N ILE A 96 -2.09 -15.09 13.19
CA ILE A 96 -2.91 -14.61 12.06
C ILE A 96 -1.99 -14.00 10.98
N TYR A 97 -0.94 -13.30 11.39
CA TYR A 97 -0.06 -12.56 10.49
C TYR A 97 1.25 -13.27 10.11
N LYS A 98 1.52 -14.48 10.60
CA LYS A 98 2.80 -15.19 10.37
C LYS A 98 3.14 -15.46 8.89
N GLY A 99 2.14 -15.51 8.02
CA GLY A 99 2.31 -15.66 6.56
C GLY A 99 2.55 -14.33 5.83
N ILE A 100 2.42 -13.21 6.54
CA ILE A 100 2.40 -11.85 6.00
C ILE A 100 3.58 -11.03 6.55
N LEU A 101 3.83 -11.15 7.85
CA LEU A 101 4.88 -10.46 8.58
C LEU A 101 5.85 -11.50 9.13
N ASN A 102 7.13 -11.35 8.81
CA ASN A 102 8.16 -12.15 9.46
C ASN A 102 8.37 -11.70 10.91
N GLU A 103 9.07 -12.52 11.69
CA GLU A 103 9.29 -12.26 13.12
C GLU A 103 10.00 -10.93 13.40
N ARG A 104 10.94 -10.52 12.54
CA ARG A 104 11.65 -9.25 12.70
C ARG A 104 10.72 -8.07 12.47
N GLU A 105 9.86 -8.14 11.45
CA GLU A 105 8.84 -7.13 11.18
C GLU A 105 7.83 -7.04 12.33
N TRP A 106 7.30 -8.18 12.77
CA TRP A 106 6.36 -8.27 13.90
C TRP A 106 6.93 -7.56 15.14
N ASN A 107 8.18 -7.84 15.48
CA ASN A 107 8.84 -7.22 16.62
C ASN A 107 9.11 -5.73 16.44
N ILE A 108 9.19 -5.22 15.21
CA ILE A 108 9.45 -3.79 14.94
C ILE A 108 8.17 -2.97 15.02
N ILE A 109 7.07 -3.44 14.43
CA ILE A 109 5.83 -2.66 14.33
C ILE A 109 5.18 -2.37 15.69
N PHE A 110 5.52 -3.15 16.71
CA PHE A 110 5.02 -3.02 18.08
C PHE A 110 5.99 -2.34 19.07
N LYS A 111 7.10 -1.80 18.56
CA LYS A 111 8.06 -1.04 19.37
C LYS A 111 7.74 0.46 19.31
N ASP A 112 8.32 1.22 20.24
CA ASP A 112 8.29 2.68 20.15
C ASP A 112 8.91 3.17 18.84
N ASP A 113 8.26 4.12 18.18
CA ASP A 113 8.68 4.66 16.89
C ASP A 113 8.92 3.57 15.81
N PRO A 114 7.86 2.84 15.40
CA PRO A 114 7.98 1.74 14.46
C PRO A 114 8.45 2.21 13.08
N VAL A 115 8.05 3.42 12.66
CA VAL A 115 8.47 4.03 11.39
C VAL A 115 9.99 4.16 11.34
N LYS A 116 10.61 4.82 12.34
CA LYS A 116 12.07 4.96 12.40
C LYS A 116 12.78 3.61 12.41
N LYS A 117 12.27 2.65 13.18
CA LYS A 117 12.86 1.30 13.26
C LYS A 117 12.80 0.56 11.93
N LEU A 118 11.75 0.71 11.15
CA LEU A 118 11.69 0.13 9.80
C LEU A 118 12.78 0.71 8.87
N TYR A 119 13.07 2.02 8.97
CA TYR A 119 14.16 2.65 8.24
C TYR A 119 15.53 2.12 8.66
N GLU A 120 15.83 2.16 9.96
CA GLU A 120 17.13 1.73 10.50
C GLU A 120 17.44 0.26 10.19
N ASN A 121 16.39 -0.55 9.97
CA ASN A 121 16.51 -1.96 9.64
C ASN A 121 16.46 -2.26 8.13
N ASN A 122 16.48 -1.23 7.26
CA ASN A 122 16.41 -1.35 5.79
C ASN A 122 15.19 -2.16 5.30
N MET A 123 14.03 -1.98 5.94
CA MET A 123 12.79 -2.68 5.62
C MET A 123 11.86 -1.89 4.68
N ILE A 124 12.18 -0.62 4.45
CA ILE A 124 11.46 0.24 3.51
C ILE A 124 12.00 -0.01 2.10
N SER A 125 11.10 -0.08 1.11
CA SER A 125 11.46 -0.12 -0.29
C SER A 125 12.07 1.20 -0.75
N ASN A 126 13.14 1.12 -1.55
CA ASN A 126 13.76 2.28 -2.19
C ASN A 126 13.04 2.69 -3.49
N GLU A 127 12.15 1.83 -4.01
CA GLU A 127 11.35 2.11 -5.20
C GLU A 127 10.07 2.85 -4.80
N LYS A 128 9.59 3.77 -5.65
CA LYS A 128 8.22 4.29 -5.55
C LYS A 128 7.26 3.12 -5.80
N GLY A 129 6.69 2.58 -4.72
CA GLY A 129 5.77 1.45 -4.80
C GLY A 129 4.35 1.89 -5.15
N PHE A 130 3.60 2.33 -4.14
CA PHE A 130 2.21 2.75 -4.25
C PHE A 130 1.91 3.82 -3.21
N TYR A 131 0.87 4.61 -3.50
CA TYR A 131 0.28 5.55 -2.56
C TYR A 131 -0.93 4.92 -1.90
N ILE A 132 -1.23 5.33 -0.66
CA ILE A 132 -2.49 4.97 -0.01
C ILE A 132 -3.34 6.19 0.30
N GLU A 133 -4.66 5.99 0.17
CA GLU A 133 -5.69 6.98 0.41
C GLU A 133 -6.89 6.31 1.10
N MET A 134 -7.63 7.06 1.92
CA MET A 134 -8.89 6.55 2.46
C MET A 134 -9.95 6.51 1.36
N HIS A 135 -10.82 5.50 1.36
CA HIS A 135 -11.87 5.35 0.35
C HIS A 135 -12.74 6.63 0.19
N GLU A 136 -12.97 7.39 1.26
CA GLU A 136 -13.69 8.66 1.23
C GLU A 136 -13.10 9.70 0.24
N THR A 137 -11.82 9.61 -0.09
CA THR A 137 -11.17 10.54 -1.03
C THR A 137 -11.27 10.08 -2.49
N LEU A 138 -11.78 8.87 -2.75
CA LEU A 138 -11.85 8.26 -4.09
C LEU A 138 -12.54 9.14 -5.13
N GLU A 139 -13.66 9.77 -4.78
CA GLU A 139 -14.42 10.62 -5.70
C GLU A 139 -13.55 11.74 -6.31
N LYS A 140 -12.69 12.37 -5.50
CA LYS A 140 -11.77 13.42 -5.96
C LYS A 140 -10.78 12.90 -7.00
N TYR A 141 -10.33 11.66 -6.86
CA TYR A 141 -9.43 11.05 -7.84
C TYR A 141 -10.17 10.63 -9.12
N MET A 142 -11.42 10.20 -8.98
CA MET A 142 -12.27 9.88 -10.14
C MET A 142 -12.57 11.11 -10.99
N GLU A 143 -12.76 12.28 -10.37
CA GLU A 143 -12.98 13.56 -11.06
C GLU A 143 -11.75 14.06 -11.82
N ASN A 144 -10.55 13.84 -11.27
CA ASN A 144 -9.28 14.31 -11.85
C ASN A 144 -8.78 13.48 -13.04
N GLY A 145 -9.47 12.37 -13.35
CA GLY A 145 -9.10 11.44 -14.41
C GLY A 145 -8.09 10.39 -13.98
N TYR A 146 -8.32 9.15 -14.40
CA TYR A 146 -7.48 8.00 -14.11
C TYR A 146 -7.60 6.98 -15.24
N ASP A 147 -6.64 6.05 -15.34
CA ASP A 147 -6.69 4.96 -16.31
C ASP A 147 -7.78 3.96 -15.90
N THR A 148 -8.95 4.10 -16.52
CA THR A 148 -10.12 3.29 -16.19
C THR A 148 -9.95 1.83 -16.57
N GLU A 149 -9.26 1.53 -17.67
CA GLU A 149 -9.09 0.15 -18.15
C GLU A 149 -8.15 -0.63 -17.23
N ALA A 150 -6.98 -0.09 -16.94
CA ALA A 150 -6.02 -0.70 -16.04
C ALA A 150 -6.61 -0.85 -14.63
N SER A 151 -7.30 0.19 -14.13
CA SER A 151 -7.90 0.16 -12.80
C SER A 151 -9.01 -0.91 -12.70
N LYS A 152 -9.89 -1.01 -13.69
CA LYS A 152 -10.93 -2.07 -13.73
C LYS A 152 -10.33 -3.47 -13.81
N PHE A 153 -9.29 -3.63 -14.62
CA PHE A 153 -8.60 -4.91 -14.76
C PHE A 153 -8.02 -5.39 -13.42
N ILE A 154 -7.27 -4.52 -12.73
CA ILE A 154 -6.67 -4.83 -11.43
C ILE A 154 -7.73 -5.07 -10.37
N CYS A 155 -8.76 -4.22 -10.29
CA CYS A 155 -9.84 -4.40 -9.33
C CYS A 155 -10.51 -5.77 -9.50
N LYS A 156 -10.86 -6.14 -10.75
CA LYS A 156 -11.43 -7.45 -11.07
C LYS A 156 -10.50 -8.61 -10.67
N LYS A 157 -9.19 -8.48 -10.88
CA LYS A 157 -8.21 -9.53 -10.53
C LYS A 157 -8.17 -9.81 -9.03
N TYR A 158 -8.28 -8.77 -8.21
CA TYR A 158 -8.25 -8.89 -6.76
C TYR A 158 -9.63 -8.97 -6.11
N ASN A 159 -10.70 -9.04 -6.92
CA ASN A 159 -12.09 -9.10 -6.46
C ASN A 159 -12.48 -7.92 -5.56
N ILE A 160 -12.08 -6.72 -5.99
CA ILE A 160 -12.39 -5.40 -5.40
C ILE A 160 -12.94 -4.45 -6.48
#